data_AF-A0A165P7S4-F1
#
_entry.id   AF-A0A165P7S4-F1
#
_cell.length_a   1.000
_cell.length_b   1.000
_cell.length_c   1.000
_cell.angle_alpha   90.00
_cell.angle_beta   90.00
_cell.angle_gamma   90.00
#
_symmetry.space_group_name_H-M   'P 1'
#
loop_
_entity.id
_entity.type
_entity.pdbx_description
1 polymer ?
#
loop_
_entity_poly.entity_id
_entity_poly.type
_entity_poly.pdbx_seq_one_letter_code
_entity_poly.pdbx_strand_id
1 'polypeptide(L)'
;MPTIGWLFVAIVLGGIIIGSLIQRYRYRKLKLIYTAFGQENYFNIISKLNSADVPYKVKVPMQGMGARERSIVDNTQYDIFVKKEEAHRAGDALRK
;
A
#
# COMPACT_ATOMS: atom_id res chain seq x y z
N MET A 1 -4.66 10.39 -46.69
CA MET A 1 -5.23 9.24 -45.96
C MET A 1 -4.53 9.15 -44.59
N PRO A 2 -5.22 9.41 -43.46
CA PRO A 2 -4.58 9.59 -42.16
C PRO A 2 -4.55 8.29 -41.34
N THR A 3 -4.16 7.17 -41.94
CA THR A 3 -4.17 5.85 -41.27
C THR A 3 -3.09 5.73 -40.19
N ILE A 4 -1.95 6.41 -40.37
CA ILE A 4 -0.83 6.41 -39.41
C ILE A 4 -1.21 7.09 -38.09
N GLY A 5 -2.02 8.17 -38.14
CA GLY A 5 -2.47 8.89 -36.94
C GLY A 5 -3.37 8.03 -36.04
N TRP A 6 -4.30 7.28 -36.64
CA TRP A 6 -5.18 6.37 -35.91
C TRP A 6 -4.41 5.19 -35.28
N LEU A 7 -3.37 4.70 -35.95
CA LEU A 7 -2.52 3.63 -35.42
C LEU A 7 -1.73 4.09 -34.19
N PHE A 8 -1.20 5.32 -34.22
CA PHE A 8 -0.54 5.92 -33.05
C PHE A 8 -1.51 6.11 -31.88
N VAL A 9 -2.71 6.63 -32.14
CA VAL A 9 -3.76 6.80 -31.11
C VAL A 9 -4.14 5.45 -30.50
N ALA A 10 -4.29 4.39 -31.29
CA ALA A 10 -4.60 3.06 -30.80
C ALA A 10 -3.50 2.48 -29.89
N ILE A 11 -2.22 2.69 -30.23
CA ILE A 11 -1.08 2.25 -29.40
C ILE A 11 -1.09 2.98 -28.05
N VAL A 12 -1.28 4.30 -28.05
CA VAL A 12 -1.30 5.10 -26.82
C VAL A 12 -2.47 4.68 -25.91
N LEU A 13 -3.68 4.54 -26.47
CA LEU A 13 -4.84 4.07 -25.72
C LEU A 13 -4.65 2.66 -25.18
N GLY A 14 -4.07 1.75 -25.97
CA GLY A 14 -3.71 0.41 -25.53
C GLY A 14 -2.77 0.42 -24.33
N GLY A 15 -1.73 1.26 -24.36
CA GLY A 15 -0.79 1.41 -23.25
C GLY A 15 -1.46 1.91 -21.96
N ILE A 16 -2.37 2.88 -22.06
CA ILE A 16 -3.13 3.40 -20.90
C ILE A 16 -4.02 2.31 -20.29
N ILE A 17 -4.70 1.52 -21.14
CA ILE A 17 -5.57 0.42 -20.71
C ILE A 17 -4.75 -0.66 -20.00
N ILE A 18 -3.64 -1.10 -20.61
CA ILE A 18 -2.74 -2.12 -20.05
C ILE A 18 -2.16 -1.65 -18.70
N GLY A 19 -1.67 -0.41 -18.63
CA GLY A 19 -1.15 0.18 -17.39
C GLY A 19 -2.21 0.20 -16.28
N SER A 20 -3.44 0.60 -16.61
CA SER A 20 -4.57 0.63 -15.67
C SER A 20 -4.94 -0.76 -15.16
N LEU A 21 -4.90 -1.78 -16.03
CA LEU A 21 -5.14 -3.19 -15.67
C LEU A 21 -4.07 -3.73 -14.70
N ILE A 22 -2.79 -3.48 -14.98
CA ILE A 22 -1.68 -3.90 -14.12
C ILE A 22 -1.81 -3.25 -12.74
N GLN A 23 -2.12 -1.95 -12.70
CA GLN A 23 -2.32 -1.22 -11.46
C GLN A 23 -3.47 -1.81 -10.66
N ARG A 24 -4.63 -2.04 -11.30
CA ARG A 24 -5.82 -2.64 -10.66
C ARG A 24 -5.53 -4.03 -10.09
N TYR A 25 -4.77 -4.85 -10.82
CA TYR A 25 -4.39 -6.19 -10.37
C TYR A 25 -3.50 -6.15 -9.11
N ARG A 26 -2.53 -5.23 -9.04
CA ARG A 26 -1.71 -4.99 -7.84
C ARG A 26 -2.55 -4.58 -6.63
N TYR A 27 -3.54 -3.71 -6.83
CA TYR A 27 -4.40 -3.23 -5.75
C TYR A 27 -5.37 -4.31 -5.22
N ARG A 28 -5.87 -5.19 -6.08
CA ARG A 28 -6.82 -6.27 -5.70
C ARG A 28 -6.19 -7.37 -4.82
N LYS A 29 -4.85 -7.44 -4.81
CA LYS A 29 -4.10 -8.42 -4.03
C LYS A 29 -3.69 -7.91 -2.65
N LEU A 30 -4.07 -6.73 -2.20
CA LEU A 30 -3.75 -6.28 -0.85
C LEU A 30 -4.72 -6.89 0.18
N LYS A 31 -4.20 -7.35 1.30
CA LYS A 31 -4.94 -7.85 2.45
C LYS A 31 -4.51 -7.06 3.68
N LEU A 32 -5.47 -6.63 4.50
CA LEU A 32 -5.18 -6.03 5.79
C LEU A 32 -4.60 -7.12 6.71
N ILE A 33 -3.44 -6.86 7.29
CA ILE A 33 -2.77 -7.79 8.20
C ILE A 33 -2.88 -7.38 9.66
N TYR A 34 -2.83 -6.07 9.92
CA TYR A 34 -2.72 -5.52 11.25
C TYR A 34 -3.21 -4.07 11.23
N THR A 35 -3.89 -3.69 12.30
CA THR A 35 -4.27 -2.31 12.58
C THR A 35 -3.53 -1.89 13.85
N ALA A 36 -2.57 -0.99 13.71
CA ALA A 36 -1.84 -0.46 14.85
C ALA A 36 -2.50 0.85 15.31
N PHE A 37 -2.59 1.05 16.62
CA PHE A 37 -3.00 2.32 17.21
C PHE A 37 -1.78 2.99 17.84
N GLY A 38 -1.52 4.23 17.43
CA GLY A 38 -0.39 5.01 17.88
C GLY A 38 0.93 4.71 17.16
N GLN A 39 1.81 5.71 17.15
CA GLN A 39 3.07 5.73 16.42
C GLN A 39 4.04 4.64 16.87
N GLU A 40 4.10 4.37 18.17
CA GLU A 40 5.03 3.38 18.74
C GLU A 40 4.70 1.97 18.26
N ASN A 41 3.43 1.57 18.37
CA ASN A 41 2.97 0.28 17.87
C ASN A 41 3.15 0.18 16.35
N TYR A 42 2.86 1.27 15.63
CA TYR A 42 3.11 1.33 14.19
C TYR A 42 4.57 1.04 13.85
N PHE A 43 5.52 1.78 14.43
CA PHE A 43 6.94 1.60 14.12
C PHE A 43 7.46 0.21 14.52
N ASN A 44 7.00 -0.34 15.64
CA ASN A 44 7.36 -1.69 16.05
C ASN A 44 6.92 -2.72 14.99
N ILE A 45 5.66 -2.68 14.56
CA ILE A 45 5.13 -3.60 13.55
C ILE A 45 5.85 -3.44 12.20
N ILE A 46 6.13 -2.21 11.80
CA ILE A 46 6.85 -1.90 10.56
C ILE A 46 8.29 -2.41 10.63
N SER A 47 8.96 -2.29 11.77
CA SER A 47 10.31 -2.83 11.96
C SER A 47 10.35 -4.34 11.77
N LYS A 48 9.35 -5.08 12.29
CA LYS A 48 9.22 -6.53 12.11
C LYS A 48 9.01 -6.89 10.64
N LEU A 49 8.13 -6.19 9.94
CA LEU A 49 7.87 -6.43 8.51
C LEU A 49 9.11 -6.12 7.65
N ASN A 50 9.83 -5.04 7.94
CA ASN A 50 11.09 -4.70 7.28
C ASN A 50 12.18 -5.74 7.55
N SER A 51 12.29 -6.24 8.78
CA SER A 51 13.25 -7.30 9.13
C SER A 51 13.02 -8.61 8.37
N ALA A 52 11.78 -8.84 7.92
CA ALA A 52 11.38 -10.00 7.13
C ALA A 52 11.36 -9.72 5.61
N ASP A 53 11.81 -8.54 5.17
CA ASP A 53 11.78 -8.07 3.77
C ASP A 53 10.38 -8.18 3.11
N VAL A 54 9.32 -7.96 3.92
CA VAL A 54 7.95 -8.08 3.45
C VAL A 54 7.44 -6.74 2.93
N PRO A 55 7.07 -6.62 1.65
CA PRO A 55 6.56 -5.36 1.11
C PRO A 55 5.17 -5.06 1.67
N TYR A 56 5.04 -3.91 2.35
CA TYR A 56 3.80 -3.45 2.95
C TYR A 56 3.34 -2.10 2.40
N LYS A 57 2.04 -1.80 2.59
CA LYS A 57 1.42 -0.51 2.30
C LYS A 57 0.66 -0.04 3.54
N VAL A 58 0.92 1.17 3.97
CA VAL A 58 0.26 1.78 5.14
C VAL A 58 -0.82 2.73 4.65
N LYS A 59 -2.02 2.62 5.20
CA LYS A 59 -3.09 3.61 5.04
C LYS A 59 -3.27 4.32 6.37
N VAL A 60 -2.97 5.61 6.38
CA VAL A 60 -3.19 6.50 7.52
C VAL A 60 -4.46 7.31 7.22
N PRO A 61 -5.40 7.47 8.16
CA PRO A 61 -6.49 8.41 7.98
C PRO A 61 -5.89 9.81 7.76
N MET A 62 -6.40 10.50 6.74
CA MET A 62 -5.90 11.79 6.25
C MET A 62 -6.06 12.95 7.26
N GLN A 63 -6.36 12.66 8.53
CA GLN A 63 -6.50 13.64 9.61
C GLN A 63 -5.15 14.22 10.10
N GLY A 64 -4.00 13.71 9.63
CA GLY A 64 -2.69 14.05 10.19
C GLY A 64 -1.79 15.03 9.41
N MET A 65 -2.15 15.49 8.20
CA MET A 65 -1.23 16.33 7.40
C MET A 65 -1.05 17.76 7.96
N GLY A 66 -1.76 18.15 9.03
CA GLY A 66 -1.72 19.49 9.62
C GLY A 66 -1.53 19.57 11.14
N ALA A 67 -1.62 18.46 11.88
CA ALA A 67 -1.51 18.49 13.34
C ALA A 67 -0.04 18.26 13.76
N ARG A 68 0.76 19.33 13.75
CA ARG A 68 2.11 19.40 14.35
C ARG A 68 2.08 19.41 15.89
N GLU A 69 1.02 18.91 16.50
CA GLU A 69 0.93 18.77 17.94
C GLU A 69 1.16 17.31 18.27
N ARG A 70 2.33 17.03 18.86
CA ARG A 70 2.64 15.76 19.53
C ARG A 70 1.67 15.62 20.71
N SER A 71 0.45 15.19 20.43
CA SER A 71 -0.47 14.74 21.47
C SER A 71 0.18 13.56 22.18
N ILE A 72 0.28 13.65 23.50
CA ILE A 72 0.83 12.61 24.39
C ILE A 72 0.03 11.30 24.26
N VAL A 73 -1.20 11.38 23.75
CA VAL A 73 -2.03 10.24 23.38
C VAL A 73 -2.14 10.23 21.86
N ASP A 74 -1.29 9.43 21.20
CA ASP A 74 -1.43 9.16 19.78
C ASP A 74 -2.45 8.04 19.57
N ASN A 75 -3.67 8.43 19.18
CA ASN A 75 -4.74 7.49 18.83
C ASN A 75 -4.86 7.31 17.31
N THR A 76 -3.82 7.65 16.54
CA THR A 76 -3.82 7.49 15.09
C THR A 76 -3.90 6.02 14.74
N GLN A 77 -4.90 5.67 13.93
CA GLN A 77 -5.06 4.32 13.41
C GLN A 77 -4.18 4.14 12.16
N TYR A 78 -3.29 3.17 12.19
CA TYR A 78 -2.44 2.78 11.06
C TYR A 78 -2.88 1.41 10.54
N ASP A 79 -3.54 1.40 9.39
CA ASP A 79 -3.94 0.15 8.74
C ASP A 79 -2.81 -0.32 7.82
N ILE A 80 -2.26 -1.50 8.12
CA ILE A 80 -1.12 -2.08 7.40
C ILE A 80 -1.62 -3.19 6.49
N PHE A 81 -1.37 -3.02 5.19
CA PHE A 81 -1.75 -3.94 4.13
C PHE A 81 -0.52 -4.62 3.54
N VAL A 82 -0.63 -5.90 3.25
CA VAL A 82 0.42 -6.69 2.57
C VAL A 82 -0.21 -7.39 1.36
N LYS A 83 0.60 -7.78 0.37
CA LYS A 83 0.10 -8.62 -0.73
C LYS A 83 -0.40 -9.95 -0.17
N LYS A 84 -1.49 -10.48 -0.72
CA LYS A 84 -2.12 -11.76 -0.32
C LYS A 84 -1.13 -12.91 -0.35
N GLU A 85 -0.24 -12.92 -1.34
CA GLU A 85 0.84 -13.92 -1.50
C GLU A 85 1.86 -13.86 -0.34
N GLU A 86 2.10 -12.67 0.20
CA GLU A 86 3.05 -12.41 1.28
C GLU A 86 2.37 -12.41 2.67
N ALA A 87 1.06 -12.63 2.74
CA ALA A 87 0.30 -12.56 4.00
C ALA A 87 0.75 -13.62 5.02
N HIS A 88 1.19 -14.79 4.55
CA HIS A 88 1.76 -15.83 5.41
C HIS A 88 3.08 -15.38 6.04
N ARG A 89 4.01 -14.85 5.24
CA ARG A 89 5.29 -14.32 5.73
C ARG A 89 5.10 -13.15 6.68
N ALA A 90 4.14 -12.28 6.39
CA ALA A 90 3.76 -11.21 7.31
C ALA A 90 3.26 -11.75 8.65
N GLY A 91 2.40 -12.77 8.65
CA GLY A 91 1.91 -13.42 9.87
C GLY A 91 3.04 -14.01 10.71
N ASP A 92 4.01 -14.67 10.07
CA ASP A 92 5.18 -15.23 10.75
C ASP A 92 6.09 -14.14 11.32
N ALA A 93 6.30 -13.04 10.58
CA ALA A 93 7.10 -11.90 11.04
C ALA A 93 6.51 -11.21 12.28
N LEU A 94 5.18 -11.15 12.38
CA LEU A 94 4.50 -10.54 13.54
C LEU A 94 4.57 -11.39 14.81
N ARG A 95 4.61 -12.72 14.67
CA ARG A 95 4.68 -13.68 15.79
C ARG A 95 6.07 -13.74 16.43
N LYS A 96 7.10 -13.34 15.69
CA LYS A 96 8.49 -13.29 16.14
C LYS A 96 8.74 -12.08 17.03
#